data_AF-A0A928YFQ8-F1
#
_entry.id   AF-A0A928YFQ8-F1
#
_cell.length_a   1.000
_cell.length_b   1.000
_cell.length_c   1.000
_cell.angle_alpha   90.00
_cell.angle_beta   90.00
_cell.angle_gamma   90.00
#
_symmetry.space_group_name_H-M   'P 1'
#
loop_
_entity.id
_entity.type
_entity.pdbx_description
1 polymer ?
#
loop_
_entity_poly.entity_id
_entity_poly.type
_entity_poly.pdbx_seq_one_letter_code
_entity_poly.pdbx_strand_id
1 'polypeptide(L)'
;MSGIKDISDRMGRVVYGLISLSLGLISFAMMVVALWGIWVSVHEKTLLEKALLDAIGLIVIGMAVFDVSKFLAEEEVFNSGGAKSPTKQRESLLKFLAIIAIAVSLEALVFIFDAGKKEISSLIYPTFLLIAAVSVVVGLGVYQKLTRNDGDSSQNNL
;
A
#
# COMPACT_ATOMS: atom_id res chain seq x y z
N MET A 1 22.82 18.13 -25.23
CA MET A 1 21.60 17.40 -24.82
C MET A 1 21.68 16.73 -23.44
N SER A 2 22.84 16.61 -22.76
CA SER A 2 22.89 15.99 -21.41
C SER A 2 22.36 16.88 -20.28
N GLY A 3 22.55 18.20 -20.34
CA GLY A 3 22.10 19.13 -19.28
C GLY A 3 20.58 19.19 -19.06
N ILE A 4 19.75 18.90 -20.07
CA ILE A 4 18.27 18.89 -19.93
C ILE A 4 17.82 17.62 -19.19
N LYS A 5 18.48 16.49 -19.43
CA LYS A 5 18.18 15.21 -18.77
C LYS A 5 18.51 15.26 -17.28
N ASP A 6 19.67 15.82 -16.93
CA ASP A 6 20.08 15.98 -15.53
C ASP A 6 19.17 16.90 -14.72
N ILE A 7 18.60 17.94 -15.35
CA ILE A 7 17.65 18.85 -14.70
C ILE A 7 16.30 18.17 -14.49
N SER A 8 15.80 17.42 -15.48
CA SER A 8 14.56 16.65 -15.37
C SER A 8 14.64 15.60 -14.25
N ASP A 9 15.75 14.86 -14.17
CA ASP A 9 15.96 13.82 -13.16
C ASP A 9 16.15 14.41 -11.75
N ARG A 10 16.71 15.62 -11.63
CA ARG A 10 16.78 16.37 -10.36
C ARG A 10 15.41 16.88 -9.93
N MET A 11 14.62 17.41 -10.86
CA MET A 11 13.30 17.95 -10.58
C MET A 11 12.34 16.84 -10.13
N GLY A 12 12.36 15.68 -10.82
CA GLY A 12 11.59 14.50 -10.43
C GLY A 12 11.89 14.08 -8.98
N ARG A 13 13.16 13.97 -8.61
CA ARG A 13 13.57 13.62 -7.24
C ARG A 13 13.01 14.55 -6.16
N VAL A 14 13.06 15.86 -6.41
CA VAL A 14 12.55 16.84 -5.45
C VAL A 14 11.03 16.70 -5.29
N VAL A 15 10.31 16.53 -6.41
CA VAL A 15 8.86 16.36 -6.39
C VAL A 15 8.46 15.06 -5.69
N TYR A 16 9.04 13.92 -6.06
CA TYR A 16 8.75 12.63 -5.41
C TYR A 16 9.21 12.61 -3.95
N GLY A 17 10.27 13.32 -3.59
CA GLY A 17 10.69 13.53 -2.21
C GLY A 17 9.65 14.31 -1.39
N LEU A 18 9.11 15.40 -1.94
CA LEU A 18 8.04 16.16 -1.28
C LEU A 18 6.75 15.34 -1.16
N ILE A 19 6.38 14.58 -2.19
CA ILE A 19 5.19 13.70 -2.17
C ILE A 19 5.34 12.62 -1.09
N SER A 20 6.46 11.89 -1.09
CA SER A 20 6.70 10.83 -0.11
C SER A 20 6.72 11.38 1.32
N LEU A 21 7.38 12.53 1.56
CA LEU A 21 7.37 13.20 2.86
C LEU A 21 5.94 13.58 3.29
N SER A 22 5.15 14.15 2.38
CA SER A 22 3.77 14.54 2.65
C SER A 22 2.90 13.34 3.01
N LEU A 23 3.00 12.25 2.24
CA LEU A 23 2.29 11.00 2.54
C LEU A 23 2.71 10.41 3.89
N GLY A 24 4.01 10.47 4.22
CA GLY A 24 4.51 10.02 5.53
C GLY A 24 3.93 10.83 6.69
N LEU A 25 3.85 12.16 6.55
CA LEU A 25 3.23 13.03 7.56
C LEU A 25 1.72 12.77 7.70
N ILE A 26 1.01 12.58 6.60
CA ILE A 26 -0.43 12.25 6.61
C ILE A 26 -0.65 10.92 7.32
N SER A 27 0.12 9.89 6.96
CA SER A 27 0.05 8.58 7.61
C SER A 27 0.27 8.68 9.12
N PHE A 28 1.32 9.41 9.54
CA PHE A 28 1.60 9.61 10.95
C PHE A 28 0.44 10.34 11.66
N ALA A 29 -0.12 11.38 11.03
CA ALA A 29 -1.28 12.09 11.56
C ALA A 29 -2.50 11.16 11.72
N MET A 30 -2.76 10.26 10.75
CA MET A 30 -3.83 9.27 10.84
C MET A 30 -3.64 8.35 12.06
N MET A 31 -2.41 7.88 12.34
CA MET A 31 -2.13 7.07 13.53
C MET A 31 -2.37 7.85 14.82
N VAL A 32 -1.95 9.12 14.89
CA VAL A 32 -2.18 9.98 16.05
C VAL A 32 -3.68 10.19 16.28
N VAL A 33 -4.44 10.48 15.22
CA VAL A 33 -5.91 10.64 15.29
C VAL A 33 -6.58 9.35 15.77
N ALA A 34 -6.11 8.18 15.35
CA ALA A 34 -6.65 6.89 15.78
C ALA A 34 -6.49 6.70 17.30
N LEU A 35 -5.29 6.94 17.81
CA LEU A 35 -4.99 6.83 19.25
C LEU A 35 -5.75 7.88 20.06
N TRP A 36 -5.84 9.11 19.55
CA TRP A 36 -6.62 10.17 20.18
C TRP A 36 -8.11 9.82 20.28
N GLY A 37 -8.69 9.24 19.22
CA GLY A 37 -10.08 8.78 19.21
C GLY A 37 -10.37 7.72 20.27
N ILE A 38 -9.43 6.79 20.49
CA ILE A 38 -9.54 5.79 21.57
C ILE A 38 -9.50 6.49 22.94
N TRP A 39 -8.56 7.41 23.14
CA TRP A 39 -8.39 8.11 24.42
C TRP A 39 -9.64 8.89 24.83
N VAL A 40 -10.24 9.63 23.89
CA VAL A 40 -11.50 10.35 24.11
C VAL A 40 -12.63 9.39 24.45
N SER A 41 -12.73 8.27 23.72
CA SER A 41 -13.81 7.29 23.92
C SER A 41 -13.76 6.60 25.28
N VAL A 42 -12.56 6.36 25.82
CA VAL A 42 -12.37 5.84 27.19
C VAL A 42 -12.86 6.85 28.24
N HIS A 43 -12.59 8.14 28.04
CA HIS A 43 -12.98 9.20 28.98
C HIS A 43 -14.48 9.49 28.96
N GLU A 44 -15.10 9.46 27.78
CA GLU A 44 -16.51 9.81 27.60
C GLU A 44 -17.48 8.63 27.80
N LYS A 45 -16.97 7.43 28.16
CA LYS A 45 -17.76 6.18 28.29
C LYS A 45 -18.60 5.87 27.04
N THR A 46 -18.10 6.22 25.86
CA THR A 46 -18.74 5.87 24.59
C THR A 46 -18.53 4.38 24.29
N LEU A 47 -19.09 3.89 23.18
CA LEU A 47 -18.91 2.50 22.74
C LEU A 47 -17.43 2.25 22.35
N LEU A 48 -16.62 1.82 23.34
CA LEU A 48 -15.20 1.53 23.19
C LEU A 48 -14.93 0.59 22.01
N GLU A 49 -15.80 -0.42 21.82
CA GLU A 49 -15.67 -1.35 20.70
C GLU A 49 -15.71 -0.68 19.33
N LYS A 50 -16.59 0.31 19.14
CA LYS A 50 -16.70 1.04 17.88
C LYS A 50 -15.47 1.92 17.67
N ALA A 51 -15.02 2.61 18.72
CA ALA A 51 -13.82 3.44 18.67
C ALA A 51 -12.56 2.63 18.34
N LEU A 52 -12.46 1.40 18.86
CA LEU A 52 -11.36 0.48 18.53
C LEU A 52 -11.42 0.03 17.06
N LEU A 53 -12.59 -0.31 16.54
CA LEU A 53 -12.74 -0.68 15.12
C LEU A 53 -12.42 0.50 14.19
N ASP A 54 -12.93 1.69 14.49
CA ASP A 54 -12.63 2.91 13.74
C ASP A 54 -11.11 3.23 13.78
N ALA A 55 -10.47 3.05 14.94
CA ALA A 55 -9.03 3.25 15.09
C ALA A 55 -8.21 2.22 14.31
N ILE A 56 -8.61 0.94 14.32
CA ILE A 56 -7.94 -0.10 13.52
C ILE A 56 -8.03 0.26 12.03
N GLY A 57 -9.21 0.66 11.53
CA GLY A 57 -9.37 1.10 10.15
C GLY A 57 -8.45 2.29 9.80
N LEU A 58 -8.42 3.31 10.66
CA LEU A 58 -7.56 4.48 10.43
C LEU A 58 -6.07 4.13 10.47
N ILE A 59 -5.66 3.19 11.33
CA ILE A 59 -4.29 2.66 11.38
C ILE A 59 -3.96 1.86 10.13
N VAL A 60 -4.87 1.01 9.63
CA VAL A 60 -4.67 0.22 8.40
C VAL A 60 -4.48 1.14 7.19
N ILE A 61 -5.33 2.15 7.04
CA ILE A 61 -5.19 3.14 5.96
C ILE A 61 -3.89 3.92 6.13
N GLY A 62 -3.58 4.37 7.36
CA GLY A 62 -2.31 5.04 7.66
C GLY A 62 -1.10 4.19 7.29
N MET A 63 -1.09 2.90 7.66
CA MET A 63 -0.02 1.97 7.32
C MET A 63 0.15 1.81 5.81
N ALA A 64 -0.95 1.65 5.07
CA ALA A 64 -0.91 1.54 3.62
C ALA A 64 -0.31 2.81 2.97
N VAL A 65 -0.70 3.99 3.44
CA VAL A 65 -0.15 5.27 2.97
C VAL A 65 1.34 5.40 3.32
N PHE A 66 1.77 4.91 4.50
CA PHE A 66 3.18 4.89 4.89
C PHE A 66 4.02 4.00 3.97
N ASP A 67 3.52 2.79 3.67
CA ASP A 67 4.23 1.84 2.81
C ASP A 67 4.39 2.41 1.39
N VAL A 68 3.37 3.10 0.87
CA VAL A 68 3.45 3.83 -0.42
C VAL A 68 4.45 4.98 -0.35
N SER A 69 4.45 5.77 0.74
CA SER A 69 5.43 6.84 0.97
C SER A 69 6.87 6.30 0.92
N LYS A 70 7.14 5.23 1.68
CA LYS A 70 8.44 4.58 1.75
C LYS A 70 8.85 4.00 0.38
N PHE A 71 7.91 3.36 -0.31
CA PHE A 71 8.14 2.84 -1.65
C PHE A 71 8.55 3.95 -2.63
N LEU A 72 7.82 5.07 -2.67
CA LEU A 72 8.15 6.21 -3.55
C LEU A 72 9.49 6.85 -3.18
N ALA A 73 9.79 6.99 -1.89
CA ALA A 73 11.08 7.50 -1.43
C ALA A 73 12.23 6.59 -1.89
N GLU A 74 12.11 5.27 -1.67
CA GLU A 74 13.10 4.28 -2.11
C GLU A 74 13.30 4.28 -3.62
N GLU A 75 12.21 4.25 -4.40
CA GLU A 75 12.26 4.02 -5.84
C GLU A 75 12.71 5.24 -6.65
N GLU A 76 12.32 6.45 -6.23
CA GLU A 76 12.55 7.69 -6.98
C GLU A 76 13.57 8.63 -6.30
N VAL A 77 13.65 8.67 -4.97
CA VAL A 77 14.60 9.56 -4.28
C VAL A 77 15.95 8.88 -4.11
N PHE A 78 15.97 7.67 -3.54
CA PHE A 78 17.22 6.97 -3.19
C PHE A 78 17.84 6.17 -4.34
N ASN A 79 17.04 5.58 -5.24
CA ASN A 79 17.52 4.64 -6.26
C ASN A 79 17.57 5.21 -7.70
N SER A 80 17.73 6.53 -7.84
CA SER A 80 17.62 7.30 -9.09
C SER A 80 18.85 7.25 -10.03
N GLY A 81 19.84 6.42 -9.75
CA GLY A 81 21.13 6.42 -10.44
C GLY A 81 21.34 5.25 -11.39
N GLY A 82 20.61 5.20 -12.51
CA GLY A 82 20.93 4.27 -13.61
C GLY A 82 19.71 3.65 -14.30
N ALA A 83 19.92 3.14 -15.51
CA ALA A 83 18.91 2.35 -16.20
C ALA A 83 18.57 1.11 -15.36
N LYS A 84 17.35 1.05 -14.81
CA LYS A 84 16.87 -0.10 -14.06
C LYS A 84 16.77 -1.28 -15.02
N SER A 85 17.39 -2.41 -14.67
CA SER A 85 17.24 -3.63 -15.46
C SER A 85 15.75 -4.02 -15.51
N PRO A 86 15.30 -4.71 -16.58
CA PRO A 86 13.92 -5.19 -16.68
C PRO A 86 13.48 -5.97 -15.43
N THR A 87 14.40 -6.75 -14.82
CA THR A 87 14.17 -7.47 -13.57
C THR A 87 13.87 -6.54 -12.40
N LYS A 88 14.65 -5.47 -12.21
CA LYS A 88 14.44 -4.50 -11.12
C LYS A 88 13.15 -3.72 -11.28
N GLN A 89 12.77 -3.36 -12.51
CA GLN A 89 11.48 -2.70 -12.77
C GLN A 89 10.29 -3.61 -12.42
N ARG A 90 10.38 -4.90 -12.78
CA ARG A 90 9.39 -5.92 -12.41
C ARG A 90 9.30 -6.09 -10.90
N GLU A 91 10.43 -6.20 -10.21
CA GLU A 91 10.48 -6.33 -8.75
C GLU A 91 9.83 -5.13 -8.04
N SER A 92 10.10 -3.92 -8.52
CA SER A 92 9.47 -2.70 -8.00
C SER A 92 7.95 -2.69 -8.20
N LEU A 93 7.48 -3.05 -9.41
CA LEU A 93 6.05 -3.20 -9.69
C LEU A 93 5.38 -4.25 -8.80
N LEU A 94 6.02 -5.41 -8.62
CA LEU A 94 5.54 -6.48 -7.74
C LEU A 94 5.44 -6.01 -6.29
N LYS A 95 6.44 -5.26 -5.80
CA LYS A 95 6.44 -4.69 -4.46
C LYS A 95 5.29 -3.69 -4.28
N PHE A 96 5.06 -2.82 -5.25
CA PHE A 96 3.94 -1.87 -5.22
C PHE A 96 2.58 -2.59 -5.20
N LEU A 97 2.39 -3.58 -6.08
CA LEU A 97 1.16 -4.37 -6.11
C LEU A 97 0.94 -5.17 -4.82
N ALA A 98 2.01 -5.68 -4.21
CA ALA A 98 1.92 -6.37 -2.92
C ALA A 98 1.45 -5.45 -1.79
N ILE A 99 1.93 -4.20 -1.74
CA ILE A 99 1.48 -3.19 -0.75
C ILE A 99 -0.04 -2.98 -0.88
N ILE A 100 -0.53 -2.80 -2.12
CA ILE A 100 -1.97 -2.65 -2.39
C ILE A 100 -2.75 -3.89 -1.97
N ALA A 101 -2.26 -5.09 -2.31
CA ALA A 101 -2.91 -6.35 -1.97
C ALA A 101 -3.07 -6.52 -0.45
N ILE A 102 -2.02 -6.21 0.31
CA ILE A 102 -2.04 -6.25 1.79
C ILE A 102 -3.03 -5.21 2.33
N ALA A 103 -3.01 -3.97 1.82
CA ALA A 103 -3.91 -2.92 2.25
C ALA A 103 -5.39 -3.30 2.04
N VAL A 104 -5.76 -3.73 0.83
CA VAL A 104 -7.13 -4.16 0.50
C VAL A 104 -7.56 -5.37 1.35
N SER A 105 -6.64 -6.30 1.63
CA SER A 105 -6.92 -7.46 2.48
C SER A 105 -7.20 -7.06 3.93
N LEU A 106 -6.40 -6.15 4.49
CA LEU A 106 -6.58 -5.65 5.85
C LEU A 106 -7.88 -4.82 5.96
N GLU A 107 -8.16 -3.99 4.96
CA GLU A 107 -9.40 -3.20 4.91
C GLU A 107 -10.63 -4.12 4.88
N ALA A 108 -10.61 -5.18 4.06
CA ALA A 108 -11.71 -6.16 4.00
C ALA A 108 -11.97 -6.80 5.36
N LEU A 109 -10.91 -7.13 6.10
CA LEU A 109 -11.02 -7.74 7.42
C LEU A 109 -11.64 -6.78 8.44
N VAL A 110 -11.22 -5.52 8.46
CA VAL A 110 -11.81 -4.49 9.33
C VAL A 110 -13.29 -4.30 9.02
N PHE A 111 -13.66 -4.22 7.74
CA PHE A 111 -15.04 -4.10 7.31
C PHE A 111 -15.89 -5.34 7.63
N ILE A 112 -15.32 -6.55 7.58
CA ILE A 112 -15.99 -7.78 8.03
C ILE A 112 -16.33 -7.71 9.51
N PHE A 113 -15.38 -7.26 10.35
CA PHE A 113 -15.61 -7.14 11.79
C PHE A 113 -16.66 -6.07 12.12
N ASP A 114 -16.69 -4.94 11.42
CA ASP A 114 -17.70 -3.91 11.63
C ASP A 114 -19.09 -4.36 11.14
N ALA A 115 -19.17 -4.94 9.93
CA ALA A 115 -20.42 -5.40 9.34
C ALA A 115 -21.02 -6.60 10.09
N GLY A 116 -20.18 -7.53 10.55
CA GLY A 116 -20.61 -8.73 11.28
C GLY A 116 -21.30 -8.45 12.61
N LYS A 117 -21.12 -7.25 13.17
CA LYS A 117 -21.81 -6.79 14.38
C LYS A 117 -23.18 -6.14 14.13
N LYS A 118 -23.53 -5.83 12.87
CA LYS A 118 -24.78 -5.13 12.53
C LYS A 118 -25.85 -6.14 12.12
N GLU A 119 -25.84 -6.57 10.86
CA GLU A 119 -26.79 -7.52 10.29
C GLU A 119 -26.10 -8.32 9.19
N ILE A 120 -26.55 -9.56 8.95
CA ILE A 120 -25.95 -10.47 7.95
C ILE A 120 -25.88 -9.83 6.56
N SER A 121 -26.88 -9.05 6.15
CA SER A 121 -26.88 -8.36 4.85
C SER A 121 -25.76 -7.32 4.70
N SER A 122 -25.21 -6.79 5.80
CA SER A 122 -24.07 -5.86 5.76
C SER A 122 -22.77 -6.53 5.34
N LEU A 123 -22.69 -7.87 5.39
CA LEU A 123 -21.48 -8.63 5.02
C LEU A 123 -21.26 -8.70 3.50
N ILE A 124 -22.22 -8.29 2.68
CA ILE A 124 -22.12 -8.34 1.21
C ILE A 124 -20.93 -7.50 0.71
N TYR A 125 -20.85 -6.23 1.13
CA TYR A 125 -19.77 -5.34 0.70
C TYR A 125 -18.37 -5.83 1.13
N PRO A 126 -18.13 -6.17 2.41
CA PRO A 126 -16.86 -6.75 2.84
C PRO A 126 -16.49 -8.06 2.12
N THR A 127 -17.49 -8.88 1.77
CA THR A 127 -17.27 -10.12 1.00
C THR A 127 -16.74 -9.84 -0.40
N PHE A 128 -17.34 -8.87 -1.12
CA PHE A 128 -16.83 -8.45 -2.42
C PHE A 128 -15.43 -7.82 -2.33
N LEU A 129 -15.16 -7.07 -1.26
CA LEU A 129 -13.83 -6.51 -0.99
C LEU A 129 -12.80 -7.63 -0.79
N LEU A 130 -13.16 -8.70 -0.06
CA LEU A 130 -12.32 -9.88 0.13
C LEU A 130 -12.10 -10.66 -1.18
N ILE A 131 -13.13 -10.83 -2.01
CA ILE A 131 -12.98 -11.44 -3.34
C ILE A 131 -12.04 -10.61 -4.22
N ALA A 132 -12.15 -9.27 -4.17
CA ALA A 132 -11.24 -8.38 -4.89
C ALA A 132 -9.79 -8.53 -4.38
N ALA A 133 -9.59 -8.58 -3.06
CA ALA A 133 -8.28 -8.82 -2.45
C ALA A 133 -7.65 -10.14 -2.94
N VAL A 134 -8.41 -11.24 -2.90
CA VAL A 134 -7.98 -12.54 -3.40
C VAL A 134 -7.66 -12.48 -4.90
N SER A 135 -8.47 -11.77 -5.69
CA SER A 135 -8.25 -11.60 -7.13
C SER A 135 -6.94 -10.86 -7.42
N VAL A 136 -6.59 -9.84 -6.63
CA VAL A 136 -5.30 -9.13 -6.74
C VAL A 136 -4.15 -10.07 -6.40
N VAL A 137 -4.25 -10.84 -5.32
CA VAL A 137 -3.20 -11.81 -4.91
C VAL A 137 -3.01 -12.91 -5.96
N VAL A 138 -4.11 -13.45 -6.49
CA VAL A 138 -4.06 -14.45 -7.57
C VAL A 138 -3.46 -13.83 -8.84
N GLY A 139 -3.89 -12.63 -9.22
CA GLY A 139 -3.32 -11.89 -10.36
C GLY A 139 -1.82 -11.66 -10.21
N LEU A 140 -1.37 -11.31 -9.00
CA LEU A 140 0.05 -11.18 -8.67
C LEU A 140 0.80 -12.51 -8.83
N GLY A 141 0.24 -13.61 -8.31
CA GLY A 141 0.83 -14.95 -8.45
C GLY A 141 0.92 -15.43 -9.90
N VAL A 142 -0.12 -15.15 -10.70
CA VAL A 142 -0.12 -15.44 -12.14
C VAL A 142 0.92 -14.60 -12.87
N TYR A 143 0.97 -13.29 -12.60
CA TYR A 143 1.95 -12.39 -13.21
C TYR A 143 3.39 -12.82 -12.87
N GLN A 144 3.67 -13.20 -11.61
CA GLN A 144 4.96 -13.75 -11.21
C GLN A 144 5.32 -15.02 -11.97
N LYS A 145 4.37 -15.96 -12.12
CA LYS A 145 4.59 -17.22 -12.85
C LYS A 145 4.92 -16.99 -14.33
N LEU A 146 4.15 -16.14 -15.00
CA LEU A 146 4.37 -15.83 -16.42
C LEU A 146 5.72 -15.14 -16.64
N THR A 147 6.03 -14.17 -15.78
CA THR A 147 7.25 -13.36 -15.89
C THR A 147 8.51 -14.15 -15.53
N ARG A 148 8.40 -15.22 -14.72
CA ARG A 148 9.51 -16.11 -14.38
C ARG A 148 9.90 -17.04 -15.55
N ASN A 149 8.93 -17.47 -16.35
CA ASN A 149 9.16 -18.36 -17.49
C ASN A 149 9.94 -17.68 -18.64
N ASP A 150 9.86 -16.36 -18.77
CA ASP A 150 10.63 -15.60 -19.78
C ASP A 150 12.13 -15.49 -19.43
N GLY A 151 12.52 -15.68 -18.17
CA GLY A 151 13.92 -15.60 -17.72
C GLY A 151 14.73 -16.88 -17.94
N ASP A 152 14.05 -18.02 -17.97
CA ASP A 152 14.69 -19.36 -18.03
C ASP A 152 15.01 -19.80 -19.47
N SER A 153 14.24 -19.30 -20.44
CA SER A 153 14.42 -19.58 -21.87
C SER A 153 15.64 -18.88 -22.50
N SER A 154 16.26 -17.92 -21.80
CA SER A 154 17.46 -17.22 -22.26
C SER A 154 18.78 -17.85 -21.78
N GLN A 155 18.75 -18.74 -20.77
CA GLN A 155 19.95 -19.46 -20.31
C GLN A 155 20.17 -20.81 -21.01
N ASN A 156 19.15 -21.38 -21.65
CA ASN A 156 19.24 -22.70 -22.29
C ASN A 156 19.76 -22.66 -23.75
N ASN A 157 20.31 -21.52 -24.19
CA ASN A 157 20.87 -21.28 -25.53
C ASN A 157 22.35 -20.80 -25.48
N LEU A 158 23.06 -21.06 -24.38
CA LEU A 158 24.51 -20.95 -24.25
C LEU A 158 25.08 -22.30 -23.81
#